data_AF-K0KY32-F1
#
_entry.id   AF-K0KY32-F1
#
_cell.length_a   1.000
_cell.length_b   1.000
_cell.length_c   1.000
_cell.angle_alpha   90.00
_cell.angle_beta   90.00
_cell.angle_gamma   90.00
#
_symmetry.space_group_name_H-M   'P 1'
#
loop_
_entity.id
_entity.type
_entity.pdbx_description
1 polymer ?
#
loop_
_entity_poly.entity_id
_entity_poly.type
_entity_poly.pdbx_seq_one_letter_code
_entity_poly.pdbx_strand_id
1 'polypeptide(L)'
;MSENLDHQVIFAASILASKGSLHKLSKLLTNYNIETHILLQILLILIPELTPCDDIVNLFKSINDVEPIQNLDFIKEFISNEFELHDLLQLSNEILISRTTQLQKYLNEQSSKFGFSDDNYTNFVKARVRKILQIIPIIHSQDLLFNLVSQDENFQNWYNGIIIPYEYYLKISLDQNLSLQNFEKIDEISKISLIIKPIEISTKLIETPLISLIQNVKPESFLSYLETNQPKSFKSLKLILELITQILPIFEPKDQLINQTLNIIYNYEELSEISLNLINELILQIQEYSNDSNVLKLAKLSISAKTIKYYNNSLKSLDLVSNNHKSQLSLFQSILENQINPKTTKQEINQLFVLRQSIFTNLELQEYNKLIISKLLSLKLFNLLSSDNIEEDQIIDFFWKCFKKASNGSKNRGEILNASNALKIVNNPSSKIMNLQKLIDSIDEISKFSLYFHKNKPLVPGDLLKFQDSSIIIEKILELNPHAYLKFEKLYQISENLSQGLDMKRIDSFDLKILCIKNSLVNNDFSFAYESSIILFDQETTGDKLNDNWLIFFQVGKFFSPDWYDYEQGIPEEILKKQLNLLSKILKICPVKNSQIVIAQWSSLDMELSLR
;
A
#
# COMPACT_ATOMS: atom_id res chain seq x y z
N MET A 1 11.54 89.73 7.90
CA MET A 1 12.83 89.34 8.54
C MET A 1 12.85 87.88 8.96
N SER A 2 11.71 87.26 9.31
CA SER A 2 11.59 85.82 9.59
C SER A 2 11.84 84.93 8.37
N GLU A 3 11.23 85.22 7.21
CA GLU A 3 11.33 84.37 6.00
C GLU A 3 12.76 84.16 5.47
N ASN A 4 13.65 85.14 5.64
CA ASN A 4 15.04 85.01 5.20
C ASN A 4 15.82 84.01 6.08
N LEU A 5 15.48 83.94 7.36
CA LEU A 5 16.15 83.05 8.30
C LEU A 5 15.72 81.60 8.07
N ASP A 6 14.46 81.34 7.73
CA ASP A 6 13.98 80.00 7.37
C ASP A 6 14.76 79.40 6.20
N HIS A 7 14.98 80.19 5.13
CA HIS A 7 15.79 79.74 4.00
C HIS A 7 17.25 79.50 4.38
N GLN A 8 17.84 80.36 5.23
CA GLN A 8 19.21 80.16 5.72
C GLN A 8 19.34 78.89 6.56
N VAL A 9 18.37 78.60 7.43
CA VAL A 9 18.39 77.41 8.28
C VAL A 9 18.15 76.13 7.48
N ILE A 10 17.23 76.13 6.51
CA ILE A 10 17.00 74.99 5.59
C ILE A 10 18.28 74.70 4.78
N PHE A 11 18.93 75.73 4.25
CA PHE A 11 20.17 75.58 3.48
C PHE A 11 21.33 75.11 4.36
N ALA A 12 21.47 75.66 5.58
CA ALA A 12 22.46 75.22 6.56
C ALA A 12 22.25 73.75 6.96
N ALA A 13 21.01 73.37 7.28
CA ALA A 13 20.65 71.99 7.62
C ALA A 13 20.98 71.02 6.49
N SER A 14 20.73 71.44 5.24
CA SER A 14 21.04 70.65 4.04
C SER A 14 22.54 70.44 3.83
N ILE A 15 23.35 71.48 4.04
CA ILE A 15 24.82 71.37 3.98
C ILE A 15 25.32 70.43 5.08
N LEU A 16 24.88 70.61 6.32
CA LEU A 16 25.30 69.80 7.45
C LEU A 16 24.90 68.32 7.28
N ALA A 17 23.69 68.05 6.78
CA ALA A 17 23.23 66.70 6.44
C ALA A 17 24.08 66.07 5.34
N SER A 18 24.38 66.81 4.26
CA SER A 18 25.22 66.32 3.15
C SER A 18 26.64 65.92 3.56
N LYS A 19 27.17 66.56 4.60
CA LYS A 19 28.49 66.26 5.18
C LYS A 19 28.46 65.17 6.25
N GLY A 20 27.28 64.62 6.57
CA GLY A 20 27.13 63.68 7.68
C GLY A 20 27.41 64.28 9.06
N SER A 21 27.40 65.61 9.20
CA SER A 21 27.71 66.31 10.46
C SER A 21 26.51 66.35 11.41
N LEU A 22 25.99 65.18 11.79
CA LEU A 22 24.71 65.04 12.50
C LEU A 22 24.70 65.69 13.90
N HIS A 23 25.83 65.72 14.61
CA HIS A 23 25.92 66.44 15.89
C HIS A 23 25.75 67.96 15.73
N LYS A 24 26.32 68.56 14.68
CA LYS A 24 26.13 70.00 14.38
C LYS A 24 24.69 70.26 13.93
N LEU A 25 24.14 69.36 13.12
CA LEU A 25 22.73 69.42 12.69
C LEU A 25 21.78 69.34 13.89
N SER A 26 22.04 68.43 14.85
CA SER A 26 21.27 68.33 16.09
C SER A 26 21.28 69.65 16.86
N LYS A 27 22.45 70.28 17.04
CA LYS A 27 22.55 71.59 17.71
C LYS A 27 21.77 72.69 17.01
N LEU A 28 21.73 72.67 15.67
CA LEU A 28 20.93 73.62 14.90
C LEU A 28 19.43 73.39 15.14
N LEU A 29 18.97 72.14 15.07
CA LEU A 29 17.56 71.76 15.16
C LEU A 29 16.98 71.86 16.58
N THR A 30 17.80 71.74 17.64
CA THR A 30 17.35 72.03 19.01
C THR A 30 17.11 73.52 19.27
N ASN A 31 17.68 74.40 18.44
CA ASN A 31 17.60 75.86 18.57
C ASN A 31 16.81 76.53 17.43
N TYR A 32 16.26 75.75 16.50
CA TYR A 32 15.36 76.24 15.46
C TYR A 32 14.47 75.13 14.91
N ASN A 33 13.17 75.42 14.79
CA ASN A 33 12.22 74.48 14.24
C ASN A 33 12.18 74.58 12.71
N ILE A 34 12.47 73.48 12.03
CA ILE A 34 12.22 73.32 10.59
C ILE A 34 10.95 72.48 10.43
N GLU A 35 10.12 72.81 9.44
CA GLU A 35 8.96 71.99 9.09
C GLU A 35 9.35 70.51 8.93
N THR A 36 8.62 69.62 9.62
CA THR A 36 8.96 68.20 9.73
C THR A 36 9.08 67.52 8.37
N HIS A 37 8.20 67.85 7.42
CA HIS A 37 8.30 67.36 6.04
C HIS A 37 9.66 67.64 5.42
N ILE A 38 10.08 68.90 5.43
CA ILE A 38 11.32 69.37 4.81
C ILE A 38 12.52 68.76 5.53
N LEU A 39 12.49 68.70 6.86
CA LEU A 39 13.55 68.06 7.65
C LEU A 39 13.71 66.59 7.26
N LEU A 40 12.62 65.81 7.24
CA LEU A 40 12.67 64.40 6.86
C LEU A 40 13.17 64.20 5.43
N GLN A 41 12.82 65.08 4.50
CA GLN A 41 13.35 65.04 3.13
C GLN A 41 14.86 65.31 3.08
N ILE A 42 15.34 66.31 3.82
CA ILE A 42 16.77 66.62 3.97
C ILE A 42 17.50 65.39 4.50
N LEU A 43 17.00 64.80 5.59
CA LEU A 43 17.59 63.62 6.21
C LEU A 43 17.56 62.40 5.28
N LEU A 44 16.51 62.22 4.50
CA LEU A 44 16.37 61.09 3.57
C LEU A 44 17.36 61.18 2.42
N ILE A 45 17.43 62.35 1.77
CA ILE A 45 18.13 62.56 0.51
C ILE A 45 19.59 62.93 0.72
N LEU A 46 19.88 63.84 1.65
CA LEU A 46 21.21 64.43 1.77
C LEU A 46 22.13 63.68 2.73
N ILE A 47 21.61 62.96 3.73
CA ILE A 47 22.48 62.13 4.58
C ILE A 47 23.12 61.02 3.72
N PRO A 48 24.46 60.87 3.75
CA PRO A 48 25.17 59.77 3.09
C PRO A 48 24.59 58.41 3.44
N GLU A 49 24.53 57.48 2.49
CA GLU A 49 23.88 56.19 2.68
C GLU A 49 24.62 55.29 3.67
N LEU A 50 25.93 55.52 3.84
CA LEU A 50 26.81 54.80 4.78
C LEU A 50 26.84 55.42 6.19
N THR A 51 26.04 56.44 6.47
CA THR A 51 25.95 57.02 7.82
C THR A 51 25.41 55.98 8.80
N PRO A 52 26.07 55.76 9.97
CA PRO A 52 25.59 54.82 10.98
C PRO A 52 24.18 55.15 11.47
N CYS A 53 23.32 54.14 11.58
CA CYS A 53 21.94 54.33 12.01
C CYS A 53 21.83 54.85 13.45
N ASP A 54 22.80 54.55 14.32
CA ASP A 54 22.91 55.10 15.68
C ASP A 54 22.90 56.63 15.68
N ASP A 55 23.67 57.25 14.80
CA ASP A 55 23.80 58.71 14.75
C ASP A 55 22.49 59.37 14.30
N ILE A 56 21.75 58.70 13.39
CA ILE A 56 20.44 59.16 12.92
C ILE A 56 19.39 59.01 14.04
N VAL A 57 19.38 57.88 14.76
CA VAL A 57 18.46 57.66 15.88
C VAL A 57 18.73 58.65 17.01
N ASN A 58 20.00 58.90 17.33
CA ASN A 58 20.41 59.87 18.35
C ASN A 58 20.00 61.30 17.97
N LEU A 59 20.05 61.65 16.68
CA LEU A 59 19.53 62.92 16.17
C LEU A 59 18.01 63.04 16.40
N PHE A 60 17.23 62.00 16.11
CA PHE A 60 15.79 62.05 16.37
C PHE A 60 15.45 62.15 17.85
N LYS A 61 16.19 61.42 18.71
CA LYS A 61 16.03 61.54 20.17
C LYS A 61 16.30 62.97 20.64
N SER A 62 17.41 63.57 20.23
CA SER A 62 17.78 64.92 20.67
C SER A 62 16.81 66.00 20.19
N ILE A 63 16.18 65.83 19.03
CA ILE A 63 15.17 66.77 18.51
C ILE A 63 13.83 66.58 19.22
N ASN A 64 13.45 65.35 19.57
CA ASN A 64 12.17 65.06 20.22
C ASN A 64 12.18 65.32 21.73
N ASP A 65 13.35 65.24 22.38
CA ASP A 65 13.50 65.44 23.83
C ASP A 65 13.50 66.94 24.24
N VAL A 66 13.62 67.86 23.29
CA VAL A 66 13.78 69.30 23.55
C VAL A 66 12.76 70.08 22.72
N GLU A 67 11.91 70.88 23.37
CA GLU A 67 11.08 71.84 22.63
C GLU A 67 11.99 72.90 21.97
N PRO A 68 11.90 73.10 20.64
CA PRO A 68 12.80 73.99 19.93
C PRO A 68 12.59 75.43 20.39
N ILE A 69 13.62 76.00 21.02
CA ILE A 69 13.64 77.42 21.37
C ILE A 69 14.01 78.16 20.09
N GLN A 70 13.14 79.03 19.55
CA GLN A 70 13.46 79.89 18.40
C GLN A 70 14.53 80.93 18.77
N ASN A 71 15.77 80.51 18.92
CA ASN A 71 16.88 81.35 19.37
C ASN A 71 17.58 81.99 18.15
N LEU A 72 17.01 83.10 17.69
CA LEU A 72 17.49 83.85 16.53
C LEU A 72 18.95 84.33 16.67
N ASP A 73 19.39 84.62 17.89
CA ASP A 73 20.74 85.09 18.17
C ASP A 73 21.75 83.94 18.11
N PHE A 74 21.38 82.76 18.61
CA PHE A 74 22.18 81.55 18.45
C PHE A 74 22.40 81.19 16.98
N ILE A 75 21.39 81.31 16.12
CA ILE A 75 21.53 80.92 14.70
C ILE A 75 22.52 81.81 13.98
N LYS A 76 22.47 83.13 14.24
CA LYS A 76 23.42 84.09 13.67
C LYS A 76 24.84 83.81 14.16
N GLU A 77 25.00 83.52 15.45
CA GLU A 77 26.29 83.15 16.03
C GLU A 77 26.82 81.81 15.48
N PHE A 78 25.96 80.81 15.39
CA PHE A 78 26.27 79.48 14.89
C PHE A 78 26.72 79.51 13.42
N ILE A 79 25.99 80.24 12.57
CA ILE A 79 26.36 80.45 11.16
C ILE A 79 27.66 81.26 11.07
N SER A 80 27.87 82.24 11.95
CA SER A 80 29.06 83.09 11.91
C SER A 80 30.33 82.37 12.35
N ASN A 81 30.21 81.45 13.32
CA ASN A 81 31.32 80.71 13.90
C ASN A 81 31.74 79.49 13.04
N GLU A 82 30.85 78.98 12.18
CA GLU A 82 31.13 77.90 11.25
C GLU A 82 31.64 78.47 9.92
N PHE A 83 32.97 78.59 9.77
CA PHE A 83 33.64 79.18 8.60
C PHE A 83 33.13 78.60 7.26
N GLU A 84 32.78 77.31 7.24
CA GLU A 84 32.27 76.63 6.04
C GLU A 84 30.81 76.97 5.70
N LEU A 85 30.01 77.39 6.68
CA LEU A 85 28.62 77.81 6.48
C LEU A 85 28.52 79.31 6.20
N HIS A 86 29.38 80.10 6.82
CA HIS A 86 29.45 81.55 6.70
C HIS A 86 29.51 82.00 5.23
N ASP A 87 30.47 81.45 4.46
CA ASP A 87 30.69 81.85 3.06
C ASP A 87 29.57 81.38 2.10
N LEU A 88 28.88 80.29 2.45
CA LEU A 88 27.79 79.73 1.64
C LEU A 88 26.43 80.38 1.94
N LEU A 89 26.28 81.00 3.12
CA LEU A 89 25.03 81.60 3.59
C LEU A 89 25.02 83.13 3.52
N GLN A 90 26.16 83.82 3.38
CA GLN A 90 26.25 85.26 3.09
C GLN A 90 26.04 85.58 1.59
N LEU A 91 24.96 85.05 1.02
CA LEU A 91 24.53 85.36 -0.34
C LEU A 91 23.42 86.43 -0.31
N SER A 92 23.17 87.09 -1.44
CA SER A 92 22.02 87.99 -1.55
C SER A 92 20.72 87.20 -1.34
N ASN A 93 19.71 87.84 -0.72
CA ASN A 93 18.45 87.18 -0.36
C ASN A 93 17.77 86.52 -1.57
N GLU A 94 17.83 87.14 -2.74
CA GLU A 94 17.28 86.58 -3.99
C GLU A 94 17.95 85.27 -4.39
N ILE A 95 19.28 85.16 -4.21
CA ILE A 95 20.04 83.95 -4.51
C ILE A 95 19.72 82.86 -3.48
N LEU A 96 19.61 83.20 -2.19
CA LEU A 96 19.24 82.24 -1.13
C LEU A 96 17.85 81.66 -1.35
N ILE A 97 16.86 82.51 -1.63
CA ILE A 97 15.48 82.08 -1.92
C ILE A 97 15.46 81.19 -3.17
N SER A 98 16.12 81.61 -4.25
CA SER A 98 16.20 80.82 -5.49
C SER A 98 16.85 79.44 -5.27
N ARG A 99 17.99 79.38 -4.57
CA ARG A 99 18.68 78.12 -4.26
C ARG A 99 17.87 77.22 -3.33
N THR A 100 17.22 77.79 -2.32
CA THR A 100 16.38 77.02 -1.39
C THR A 100 15.17 76.46 -2.11
N THR A 101 14.55 77.23 -3.00
CA THR A 101 13.42 76.76 -3.83
C THR A 101 13.84 75.64 -4.78
N GLN A 102 15.01 75.77 -5.43
CA GLN A 102 15.58 74.71 -6.28
C GLN A 102 15.91 73.44 -5.47
N LEU A 103 16.47 73.62 -4.27
CA LEU A 103 16.79 72.53 -3.36
C LEU A 103 15.52 71.80 -2.91
N GLN A 104 14.48 72.52 -2.49
CA GLN A 104 13.19 71.93 -2.13
C GLN A 104 12.57 71.18 -3.31
N LYS A 105 12.63 71.73 -4.54
CA LYS A 105 12.20 71.01 -5.74
C LYS A 105 12.98 69.71 -5.94
N TYR A 106 14.31 69.74 -5.79
CA TYR A 106 15.15 68.55 -5.85
C TYR A 106 14.81 67.54 -4.76
N LEU A 107 14.62 67.98 -3.52
CA LEU A 107 14.22 67.13 -2.39
C LEU A 107 12.88 66.46 -2.65
N ASN A 108 11.88 67.18 -3.17
CA ASN A 108 10.58 66.62 -3.56
C ASN A 108 10.71 65.57 -4.69
N GLU A 109 11.45 65.90 -5.74
CA GLU A 109 11.65 64.99 -6.88
C GLU A 109 12.43 63.71 -6.51
N GLN A 110 13.38 63.79 -5.59
CA GLN A 110 14.15 62.60 -5.17
C GLN A 110 13.46 61.81 -4.07
N SER A 111 12.81 62.46 -3.09
CA SER A 111 12.12 61.77 -2.00
C SER A 111 10.93 60.96 -2.52
N SER A 112 10.21 61.47 -3.51
CA SER A 112 9.12 60.76 -4.20
C SER A 112 9.59 59.49 -4.92
N LYS A 113 10.81 59.44 -5.46
CA LYS A 113 11.38 58.21 -6.06
C LYS A 113 11.50 57.06 -5.06
N PHE A 114 11.62 57.37 -3.77
CA PHE A 114 11.68 56.38 -2.70
C PHE A 114 10.32 56.16 -2.01
N GLY A 115 9.25 56.77 -2.53
CA GLY A 115 7.89 56.66 -2.00
C GLY A 115 7.66 57.42 -0.70
N PHE A 116 8.47 58.44 -0.39
CA PHE A 116 8.20 59.35 0.72
C PHE A 116 7.04 60.29 0.33
N SER A 117 5.96 60.27 1.10
CA SER A 117 4.71 60.97 0.79
C SER A 117 4.10 61.68 2.00
N ASP A 118 4.16 61.06 3.19
CA ASP A 118 3.67 61.68 4.43
C ASP A 118 4.79 61.92 5.47
N ASP A 119 4.55 62.87 6.35
CA ASP A 119 5.50 63.46 7.31
C ASP A 119 5.69 62.61 8.57
N ASN A 120 5.57 61.30 8.45
CA ASN A 120 5.70 60.37 9.57
C ASN A 120 7.01 59.59 9.51
N TYR A 121 7.48 59.12 10.68
CA TYR A 121 8.71 58.35 10.78
C TYR A 121 8.62 57.02 10.03
N THR A 122 7.44 56.41 9.93
CA THR A 122 7.24 55.14 9.21
C THR A 122 7.54 55.25 7.72
N ASN A 123 7.04 56.29 7.04
CA ASN A 123 7.33 56.57 5.64
C ASN A 123 8.78 57.00 5.45
N PHE A 124 9.34 57.78 6.38
CA PHE A 124 10.75 58.13 6.36
C PHE A 124 11.64 56.88 6.41
N VAL A 125 11.41 55.99 7.38
CA VAL A 125 12.18 54.75 7.54
C VAL A 125 12.00 53.86 6.30
N LYS A 126 10.77 53.63 5.82
CA LYS A 126 10.51 52.86 4.58
C LYS A 126 11.27 53.43 3.38
N ALA A 127 11.20 54.74 3.16
CA ALA A 127 11.90 55.40 2.06
C ALA A 127 13.42 55.32 2.21
N ARG A 128 13.94 55.48 3.44
CA ARG A 128 15.37 55.38 3.73
C ARG A 128 15.90 53.97 3.49
N VAL A 129 15.16 52.95 3.90
CA VAL A 129 15.48 51.54 3.64
C VAL A 129 15.55 51.27 2.13
N ARG A 130 14.56 51.74 1.36
CA ARG A 130 14.58 51.61 -0.11
C ARG A 130 15.79 52.30 -0.74
N LYS A 131 16.20 53.46 -0.21
CA LYS A 131 17.39 54.20 -0.66
C LYS A 131 18.67 53.41 -0.38
N ILE A 132 18.84 52.92 0.84
CA ILE A 132 20.03 52.17 1.26
C ILE A 132 20.16 50.88 0.44
N LEU A 133 19.07 50.16 0.24
CA LEU A 133 19.06 48.89 -0.50
C LEU A 133 19.44 49.02 -1.98
N GLN A 134 19.33 50.20 -2.59
CA GLN A 134 19.83 50.41 -3.95
C GLN A 134 21.36 50.35 -4.03
N ILE A 135 22.06 50.63 -2.92
CA ILE A 135 23.52 50.69 -2.84
C ILE A 135 24.07 49.45 -2.14
N ILE A 136 23.42 49.04 -1.04
CA ILE A 136 23.85 47.92 -0.20
C ILE A 136 22.72 46.88 -0.21
N PRO A 137 22.87 45.73 -0.88
CA PRO A 137 21.81 44.74 -1.04
C PRO A 137 21.52 43.91 0.23
N ILE A 138 21.92 44.39 1.41
CA ILE A 138 21.75 43.70 2.69
C ILE A 138 21.18 44.71 3.69
N ILE A 139 20.04 44.35 4.29
CA ILE A 139 19.54 44.98 5.51
C ILE A 139 19.88 44.05 6.66
N HIS A 140 20.25 44.62 7.80
CA HIS A 140 20.35 43.85 9.03
C HIS A 140 19.01 43.94 9.75
N SER A 141 18.43 42.80 10.10
CA SER A 141 17.17 42.67 10.84
C SER A 141 17.17 43.32 12.24
N GLN A 142 18.30 43.90 12.65
CA GLN A 142 18.53 44.61 13.91
C GLN A 142 18.90 46.08 13.68
N ASP A 143 18.58 46.64 12.51
CA ASP A 143 18.87 48.02 12.23
C ASP A 143 18.20 48.92 13.28
N LEU A 144 19.02 49.70 14.00
CA LEU A 144 18.57 50.57 15.08
C LEU A 144 17.61 51.64 14.60
N LEU A 145 17.61 51.94 13.29
CA LEU A 145 16.62 52.81 12.65
C LEU A 145 15.18 52.29 12.84
N PHE A 146 14.99 50.97 12.90
CA PHE A 146 13.66 50.36 13.08
C PHE A 146 13.10 50.61 14.49
N ASN A 147 13.95 50.93 15.48
CA ASN A 147 13.48 51.27 16.83
C ASN A 147 12.56 52.49 16.82
N LEU A 148 12.77 53.45 15.90
CA LEU A 148 11.95 54.66 15.76
C LEU A 148 10.48 54.34 15.43
N VAL A 149 10.23 53.18 14.82
CA VAL A 149 8.92 52.78 14.27
C VAL A 149 8.53 51.39 14.75
N SER A 150 9.18 50.89 15.80
CA SER A 150 9.02 49.52 16.29
C SER A 150 7.59 49.20 16.76
N GLN A 151 6.87 50.21 17.24
CA GLN A 151 5.49 50.10 17.73
C GLN A 151 4.44 50.33 16.63
N ASP A 152 4.84 50.69 15.40
CA ASP A 152 3.91 50.95 14.30
C ASP A 152 3.53 49.64 13.59
N GLU A 153 2.25 49.24 13.69
CA GLU A 153 1.73 48.03 13.03
C GLU A 153 1.92 48.04 11.51
N ASN A 154 1.78 49.19 10.85
CA ASN A 154 1.98 49.31 9.39
C ASN A 154 3.45 49.14 9.00
N PHE A 155 4.38 49.51 9.89
CA PHE A 155 5.79 49.20 9.71
C PHE A 155 6.05 47.71 9.91
N GLN A 156 5.54 47.12 11.00
CA GLN A 156 5.73 45.70 11.30
C GLN A 156 5.17 44.78 10.23
N ASN A 157 3.98 45.06 9.71
CA ASN A 157 3.39 44.29 8.60
C ASN A 157 4.23 44.40 7.32
N TRP A 158 4.76 45.58 7.01
CA TRP A 158 5.66 45.76 5.87
C TRP A 158 7.01 45.06 6.09
N TYR A 159 7.56 45.13 7.30
CA TYR A 159 8.82 44.49 7.65
C TYR A 159 8.70 42.95 7.56
N ASN A 160 7.68 42.37 8.18
CA ASN A 160 7.45 40.92 8.20
C ASN A 160 6.95 40.36 6.86
N GLY A 161 6.18 41.15 6.10
CA GLY A 161 5.59 40.73 4.82
C GLY A 161 6.42 41.06 3.57
N ILE A 162 7.31 42.05 3.65
CA ILE A 162 8.13 42.50 2.51
C ILE A 162 9.63 42.35 2.78
N ILE A 163 10.16 42.97 3.83
CA ILE A 163 11.62 43.04 4.07
C ILE A 163 12.20 41.66 4.37
N ILE A 164 11.66 40.96 5.39
CA ILE A 164 12.13 39.62 5.76
C ILE A 164 12.02 38.64 4.58
N PRO A 165 10.88 38.57 3.84
CA PRO A 165 10.78 37.69 2.67
C PRO A 165 11.71 38.09 1.52
N TYR A 166 11.96 39.38 1.31
CA TYR A 166 12.89 39.87 0.28
C TYR A 166 14.35 39.52 0.59
N GLU A 167 14.79 39.70 1.84
CA GLU A 167 16.13 39.26 2.28
C GLU A 167 16.30 37.75 2.09
N TYR A 168 15.27 36.99 2.47
CA TYR A 168 15.27 35.55 2.28
C TYR A 168 15.33 35.18 0.79
N TYR A 169 14.57 35.86 -0.07
CA TYR A 169 14.63 35.72 -1.52
C TYR A 169 16.07 35.94 -2.05
N LEU A 170 16.75 37.01 -1.64
CA LEU A 170 18.12 37.29 -2.08
C LEU A 170 19.13 36.20 -1.64
N LYS A 171 18.89 35.57 -0.49
CA LYS A 171 19.71 34.45 0.03
C LYS A 171 19.49 33.14 -0.74
N ILE A 172 18.28 32.89 -1.24
CA ILE A 172 17.92 31.63 -1.89
C ILE A 172 17.95 31.70 -3.43
N SER A 173 17.74 32.88 -4.01
CA SER A 173 17.68 33.09 -5.45
C SER A 173 19.07 33.27 -6.06
N LEU A 174 19.24 32.77 -7.28
CA LEU A 174 20.41 33.04 -8.11
C LEU A 174 20.28 34.39 -8.84
N ASP A 175 19.06 34.93 -8.95
CA ASP A 175 18.79 36.21 -9.60
C ASP A 175 18.68 37.33 -8.57
N GLN A 176 19.79 38.04 -8.36
CA GLN A 176 19.91 39.14 -7.39
C GLN A 176 19.51 40.51 -7.98
N ASN A 177 18.96 40.56 -9.20
CA ASN A 177 18.68 41.84 -9.87
C ASN A 177 17.32 42.47 -9.52
N LEU A 178 16.47 41.76 -8.76
CA LEU A 178 15.16 42.29 -8.37
C LEU A 178 15.33 43.30 -7.24
N SER A 179 15.01 44.58 -7.48
CA SER A 179 15.02 45.61 -6.44
C SER A 179 13.83 45.47 -5.48
N LEU A 180 13.99 45.96 -4.24
CA LEU A 180 12.92 45.96 -3.24
C LEU A 180 11.64 46.65 -3.75
N GLN A 181 11.76 47.79 -4.45
CA GLN A 181 10.61 48.51 -4.99
C GLN A 181 9.84 47.69 -6.03
N ASN A 182 10.56 46.90 -6.83
CA ASN A 182 9.92 46.00 -7.78
C ASN A 182 9.27 44.84 -7.03
N PHE A 183 9.96 44.23 -6.06
CA PHE A 183 9.42 43.17 -5.22
C PHE A 183 8.14 43.59 -4.50
N GLU A 184 8.08 44.79 -3.92
CA GLU A 184 6.88 45.36 -3.29
C GLU A 184 5.66 45.37 -4.22
N LYS A 185 5.87 45.71 -5.50
CA LYS A 185 4.81 45.83 -6.51
C LYS A 185 4.32 44.50 -7.08
N ILE A 186 5.03 43.41 -6.83
CA ILE A 186 4.61 42.07 -7.27
C ILE A 186 3.34 41.68 -6.50
N ASP A 187 2.39 41.03 -7.19
CA ASP A 187 1.19 40.49 -6.54
C ASP A 187 1.55 39.39 -5.53
N GLU A 188 0.67 39.15 -4.57
CA GLU A 188 0.93 38.24 -3.45
C GLU A 188 1.20 36.79 -3.92
N ILE A 189 0.49 36.31 -4.94
CA ILE A 189 0.65 34.94 -5.47
C ILE A 189 2.02 34.79 -6.14
N SER A 190 2.41 35.76 -6.96
CA SER A 190 3.71 35.78 -7.60
C SER A 190 4.86 35.90 -6.59
N LYS A 191 4.69 36.66 -5.50
CA LYS A 191 5.67 36.71 -4.39
C LYS A 191 5.88 35.33 -3.75
N ILE A 192 4.79 34.63 -3.42
CA ILE A 192 4.85 33.27 -2.87
C ILE A 192 5.59 32.35 -3.86
N SER A 193 5.23 32.41 -5.14
CA SER A 193 5.85 31.61 -6.20
C SER A 193 7.35 31.88 -6.35
N LEU A 194 7.77 33.14 -6.25
CA LEU A 194 9.17 33.55 -6.36
C LEU A 194 10.05 32.99 -5.24
N ILE A 195 9.49 32.82 -4.03
CA ILE A 195 10.23 32.26 -2.90
C ILE A 195 10.20 30.74 -2.90
N ILE A 196 9.06 30.12 -3.21
CA ILE A 196 8.92 28.66 -3.16
C ILE A 196 9.72 27.95 -4.27
N LYS A 197 9.74 28.50 -5.50
CA LYS A 197 10.43 27.86 -6.64
C LYS A 197 11.93 27.60 -6.40
N PRO A 198 12.73 28.58 -5.90
CA PRO A 198 14.13 28.31 -5.55
C PRO A 198 14.31 27.23 -4.49
N ILE A 199 13.41 27.14 -3.50
CA ILE A 199 13.47 26.12 -2.44
C ILE A 199 13.22 24.73 -3.02
N GLU A 200 12.22 24.61 -3.91
CA GLU A 200 11.91 23.37 -4.61
C GLU A 200 13.10 22.83 -5.41
N ILE A 201 13.84 23.73 -6.09
CA ILE A 201 15.04 23.38 -6.87
C ILE A 201 16.21 23.01 -5.97
N SER A 202 16.44 23.78 -4.89
CA SER A 202 17.64 23.67 -4.05
C SER A 202 17.51 22.69 -2.88
N THR A 203 16.32 22.12 -2.63
CA THR A 203 16.03 21.20 -1.51
C THR A 203 16.36 21.78 -0.13
N LYS A 204 16.39 23.11 0.00
CA LYS A 204 16.58 23.79 1.28
C LYS A 204 15.38 23.56 2.20
N LEU A 205 15.61 23.60 3.50
CA LEU A 205 14.53 23.55 4.50
C LEU A 205 13.69 24.82 4.43
N ILE A 206 12.40 24.68 4.74
CA ILE A 206 11.49 25.81 4.95
C ILE A 206 12.00 26.60 6.16
N GLU A 207 12.35 27.87 5.96
CA GLU A 207 12.80 28.77 7.02
C GLU A 207 11.64 29.70 7.44
N THR A 208 11.71 30.22 8.68
CA THR A 208 10.74 31.15 9.27
C THR A 208 10.30 32.31 8.37
N PRO A 209 11.17 32.94 7.54
CA PRO A 209 10.77 34.02 6.64
C PRO A 209 9.64 33.68 5.67
N LEU A 210 9.55 32.42 5.20
CA LEU A 210 8.45 32.00 4.31
C LEU A 210 7.12 31.90 5.09
N ILE A 211 7.18 31.43 6.34
CA ILE A 211 6.01 31.40 7.22
C ILE A 211 5.51 32.82 7.48
N SER A 212 6.42 33.75 7.78
CA SER A 212 6.11 35.17 7.97
C SER A 212 5.49 35.80 6.73
N LEU A 213 5.97 35.48 5.51
CA LEU A 213 5.31 35.92 4.28
C LEU A 213 3.87 35.44 4.23
N ILE A 214 3.63 34.14 4.47
CA ILE A 214 2.30 33.55 4.33
C ILE A 214 1.32 34.08 5.39
N GLN A 215 1.79 34.42 6.58
CA GLN A 215 0.99 35.09 7.61
C GLN A 215 0.57 36.52 7.24
N ASN A 216 1.34 37.21 6.40
CA ASN A 216 1.11 38.61 6.05
C ASN A 216 0.39 38.82 4.70
N VAL A 217 0.26 37.77 3.88
CA VAL A 217 -0.59 37.80 2.68
C VAL A 217 -2.03 37.51 3.03
N LYS A 218 -2.95 37.86 2.13
CA LYS A 218 -4.35 37.50 2.31
C LYS A 218 -4.52 35.97 2.25
N PRO A 219 -5.34 35.36 3.12
CA PRO A 219 -5.58 33.92 3.09
C PRO A 219 -6.01 33.42 1.71
N GLU A 220 -6.83 34.18 0.99
CA GLU A 220 -7.29 33.84 -0.37
C GLU A 220 -6.15 33.76 -1.37
N SER A 221 -5.11 34.59 -1.23
CA SER A 221 -3.93 34.58 -2.09
C SER A 221 -3.13 33.29 -1.91
N PHE A 222 -2.94 32.83 -0.66
CA PHE A 222 -2.25 31.56 -0.40
C PHE A 222 -3.06 30.36 -0.88
N LEU A 223 -4.38 30.36 -0.66
CA LEU A 223 -5.25 29.31 -1.17
C LEU A 223 -5.24 29.25 -2.70
N SER A 224 -5.30 30.41 -3.36
CA SER A 224 -5.22 30.49 -4.84
C SER A 224 -3.85 30.02 -5.37
N TYR A 225 -2.77 30.30 -4.63
CA TYR A 225 -1.45 29.75 -4.95
C TYR A 225 -1.46 28.22 -4.92
N LEU A 226 -2.02 27.61 -3.87
CA LEU A 226 -2.14 26.16 -3.73
C LEU A 226 -3.02 25.53 -4.83
N GLU A 227 -4.11 26.19 -5.21
CA GLU A 227 -4.98 25.76 -6.30
C GLU A 227 -4.25 25.75 -7.65
N THR A 228 -3.50 26.83 -7.95
CA THR A 228 -2.83 27.01 -9.24
C THR A 228 -1.53 26.21 -9.36
N ASN A 229 -0.87 25.89 -8.24
CA ASN A 229 0.44 25.22 -8.21
C ASN A 229 0.33 23.81 -7.61
N GLN A 230 -0.50 22.96 -8.21
CA GLN A 230 -0.61 21.55 -7.83
C GLN A 230 0.74 20.81 -8.00
N PRO A 231 1.14 19.99 -7.01
CA PRO A 231 2.41 19.28 -7.06
C PRO A 231 2.42 18.24 -8.19
N LYS A 232 3.45 18.30 -9.03
CA LYS A 232 3.67 17.37 -10.16
C LYS A 232 4.78 16.36 -9.89
N SER A 233 5.52 16.54 -8.79
CA SER A 233 6.64 15.68 -8.40
C SER A 233 6.62 15.43 -6.90
N PHE A 234 7.26 14.35 -6.46
CA PHE A 234 7.42 14.09 -5.03
C PHE A 234 8.08 15.24 -4.26
N LYS A 235 9.05 15.94 -4.88
CA LYS A 235 9.71 17.10 -4.25
C LYS A 235 8.73 18.24 -4.00
N SER A 236 7.92 18.58 -5.01
CA SER A 236 6.88 19.62 -4.89
C SER A 236 5.83 19.24 -3.84
N LEU A 237 5.40 17.98 -3.82
CA LEU A 237 4.44 17.49 -2.82
C LEU A 237 5.02 17.63 -1.42
N LYS A 238 6.22 17.09 -1.20
CA LYS A 238 6.90 17.14 0.10
C LYS A 238 6.99 18.57 0.63
N LEU A 239 7.46 19.50 -0.20
CA LEU A 239 7.59 20.90 0.18
C LEU A 239 6.24 21.52 0.55
N ILE A 240 5.20 21.30 -0.26
CA ILE A 240 3.86 21.83 0.02
C ILE A 240 3.29 21.24 1.31
N LEU A 241 3.43 19.92 1.53
CA LEU A 241 2.92 19.28 2.74
C LEU A 241 3.68 19.77 3.99
N GLU A 242 5.01 19.87 3.94
CA GLU A 242 5.81 20.43 5.04
C GLU A 242 5.44 21.88 5.35
N LEU A 243 5.17 22.69 4.32
CA LEU A 243 4.70 24.06 4.46
C LEU A 243 3.34 24.10 5.14
N ILE A 244 2.39 23.29 4.69
CA ILE A 244 1.05 23.21 5.27
C ILE A 244 1.14 22.76 6.74
N THR A 245 1.96 21.75 7.06
CA THR A 245 2.16 21.30 8.45
C THR A 245 2.59 22.43 9.37
N GLN A 246 3.48 23.32 8.93
CA GLN A 246 3.97 24.43 9.76
C GLN A 246 2.95 25.57 9.90
N ILE A 247 2.12 25.77 8.88
CA ILE A 247 1.19 26.91 8.81
C ILE A 247 -0.20 26.56 9.34
N LEU A 248 -0.62 25.29 9.28
CA LEU A 248 -1.93 24.82 9.72
C LEU A 248 -2.32 25.27 11.16
N PRO A 249 -1.43 25.28 12.17
CA PRO A 249 -1.80 25.73 13.52
C PRO A 249 -2.18 27.21 13.60
N ILE A 250 -1.60 28.04 12.73
CA ILE A 250 -1.66 29.51 12.75
C ILE A 250 -2.52 30.11 11.64
N PHE A 251 -2.88 29.33 10.62
CA PHE A 251 -3.68 29.80 9.48
C PHE A 251 -5.15 30.00 9.85
N GLU A 252 -5.75 31.10 9.40
CA GLU A 252 -7.19 31.29 9.42
C GLU A 252 -7.67 31.83 8.06
N PRO A 253 -8.75 31.27 7.46
CA PRO A 253 -9.62 30.22 8.00
C PRO A 253 -9.07 28.78 7.80
N LYS A 254 -9.03 27.99 8.89
CA LYS A 254 -8.51 26.60 8.85
C LYS A 254 -9.25 25.67 7.88
N ASP A 255 -10.57 25.73 7.82
CA ASP A 255 -11.38 24.81 7.01
C ASP A 255 -11.05 24.90 5.52
N GLN A 256 -10.79 26.10 5.00
CA GLN A 256 -10.44 26.28 3.60
C GLN A 256 -9.07 25.70 3.28
N LEU A 257 -8.08 25.90 4.17
CA LEU A 257 -6.75 25.30 4.01
C LEU A 257 -6.82 23.77 4.06
N ILE A 258 -7.60 23.21 4.99
CA ILE A 258 -7.82 21.77 5.08
C ILE A 258 -8.42 21.26 3.76
N ASN A 259 -9.49 21.87 3.26
CA ASN A 259 -10.13 21.45 2.01
C ASN A 259 -9.18 21.49 0.81
N GLN A 260 -8.37 22.54 0.68
CA GLN A 260 -7.36 22.60 -0.39
C GLN A 260 -6.28 21.54 -0.23
N THR A 261 -5.84 21.29 1.01
CA THR A 261 -4.86 20.24 1.32
C THR A 261 -5.38 18.86 0.94
N LEU A 262 -6.64 18.55 1.28
CA LEU A 262 -7.30 17.30 0.91
C LEU A 262 -7.39 17.16 -0.62
N ASN A 263 -7.69 18.25 -1.34
CA ASN A 263 -7.76 18.27 -2.80
C ASN A 263 -6.39 17.98 -3.45
N ILE A 264 -5.31 18.56 -2.90
CA ILE A 264 -3.93 18.30 -3.36
C ILE A 264 -3.59 16.82 -3.17
N ILE A 265 -3.82 16.28 -1.96
CA ILE A 265 -3.55 14.89 -1.63
C ILE A 265 -4.36 13.93 -2.50
N TYR A 266 -5.63 14.25 -2.75
CA TYR A 266 -6.54 13.40 -3.53
C TYR A 266 -6.12 13.29 -5.00
N ASN A 267 -5.68 14.39 -5.61
CA ASN A 267 -5.36 14.44 -7.04
C ASN A 267 -3.91 14.06 -7.39
N TYR A 268 -3.00 13.97 -6.41
CA TYR A 268 -1.59 13.67 -6.68
C TYR A 268 -1.39 12.27 -7.31
N GLU A 269 -0.67 12.18 -8.43
CA GLU A 269 -0.62 10.98 -9.31
C GLU A 269 0.58 10.05 -9.08
N GLU A 270 1.63 10.49 -8.38
CA GLU A 270 2.88 9.73 -8.22
C GLU A 270 3.04 9.15 -6.81
N LEU A 271 2.04 8.40 -6.34
CA LEU A 271 2.10 7.80 -5.01
C LEU A 271 3.27 6.80 -4.89
N SER A 272 3.98 6.92 -3.78
CA SER A 272 5.04 6.04 -3.29
C SER A 272 4.86 5.78 -1.79
N GLU A 273 5.56 4.79 -1.25
CA GLU A 273 5.56 4.51 0.19
C GLU A 273 5.91 5.73 1.03
N ILE A 274 6.91 6.51 0.61
CA ILE A 274 7.37 7.71 1.32
C ILE A 274 6.29 8.80 1.27
N SER A 275 5.69 9.05 0.10
CA SER A 275 4.60 10.03 -0.02
C SER A 275 3.38 9.65 0.83
N LEU A 276 3.04 8.36 0.90
CA LEU A 276 1.91 7.88 1.69
C LEU A 276 2.18 8.04 3.20
N ASN A 277 3.43 7.90 3.65
CA ASN A 277 3.78 8.19 5.05
C ASN A 277 3.57 9.67 5.38
N LEU A 278 4.10 10.58 4.55
CA LEU A 278 3.91 12.02 4.73
C LEU A 278 2.42 12.42 4.71
N ILE A 279 1.66 11.87 3.75
CA ILE A 279 0.21 12.09 3.65
C ILE A 279 -0.49 11.60 4.92
N ASN A 280 -0.17 10.41 5.42
CA ASN A 280 -0.80 9.87 6.63
C ASN A 280 -0.46 10.69 7.88
N GLU A 281 0.79 11.14 8.03
CA GLU A 281 1.22 12.01 9.13
C GLU A 281 0.47 13.35 9.12
N LEU A 282 0.34 13.99 7.96
CA LEU A 282 -0.41 15.24 7.83
C LEU A 282 -1.92 15.04 8.04
N ILE A 283 -2.51 13.94 7.54
CA ILE A 283 -3.93 13.63 7.79
C ILE A 283 -4.19 13.46 9.29
N LEU A 284 -3.29 12.80 10.04
CA LEU A 284 -3.40 12.68 11.50
C LEU A 284 -3.38 14.05 12.19
N GLN A 285 -2.52 14.97 11.75
CA GLN A 285 -2.53 16.35 12.26
C GLN A 285 -3.82 17.09 11.92
N ILE A 286 -4.33 16.95 10.68
CA ILE A 286 -5.60 17.58 10.25
C ILE A 286 -6.77 17.07 11.10
N GLN A 287 -6.76 15.80 11.52
CA GLN A 287 -7.80 15.22 12.38
C GLN A 287 -7.87 15.86 13.77
N GLU A 288 -6.83 16.56 14.23
CA GLU A 288 -6.88 17.36 15.47
C GLU A 288 -7.76 18.61 15.32
N TYR A 289 -7.91 19.12 14.10
CA TYR A 289 -8.64 20.35 13.80
C TYR A 289 -9.99 20.12 13.11
N SER A 290 -10.18 18.98 12.43
CA SER A 290 -11.42 18.68 11.69
C SER A 290 -11.80 17.20 11.74
N ASN A 291 -13.08 16.95 12.02
CA ASN A 291 -13.71 15.62 11.97
C ASN A 291 -14.55 15.42 10.70
N ASP A 292 -14.29 16.16 9.63
CA ASP A 292 -15.04 16.01 8.37
C ASP A 292 -14.95 14.57 7.85
N SER A 293 -16.10 14.07 7.40
CA SER A 293 -16.25 12.85 6.61
C SER A 293 -15.22 12.71 5.48
N ASN A 294 -14.83 13.80 4.81
CA ASN A 294 -13.83 13.78 3.75
C ASN A 294 -12.43 13.44 4.28
N VAL A 295 -12.05 13.98 5.45
CA VAL A 295 -10.78 13.66 6.12
C VAL A 295 -10.73 12.18 6.48
N LEU A 296 -11.81 11.66 7.07
CA LEU A 296 -11.92 10.24 7.43
C LEU A 296 -11.90 9.33 6.20
N LYS A 297 -12.54 9.73 5.10
CA LYS A 297 -12.52 9.01 3.82
C LYS A 297 -11.10 8.95 3.25
N LEU A 298 -10.41 10.08 3.20
CA LEU A 298 -9.03 10.16 2.70
C LEU A 298 -8.06 9.36 3.57
N ALA A 299 -8.20 9.41 4.90
CA ALA A 299 -7.41 8.58 5.82
C ALA A 299 -7.57 7.08 5.53
N LYS A 300 -8.81 6.63 5.30
CA LYS A 300 -9.07 5.22 4.92
C LYS A 300 -8.44 4.88 3.58
N LEU A 301 -8.55 5.76 2.59
CA LEU A 301 -7.96 5.55 1.25
C LEU A 301 -6.44 5.50 1.31
N SER A 302 -5.78 6.41 2.04
CA SER A 302 -4.31 6.47 2.14
C SER A 302 -3.74 5.25 2.87
N ILE A 303 -4.37 4.81 3.97
CA ILE A 303 -3.99 3.58 4.66
C ILE A 303 -4.16 2.37 3.73
N SER A 304 -5.30 2.29 3.04
CA SER A 304 -5.58 1.16 2.17
C SER A 304 -4.65 1.12 0.96
N ALA A 305 -4.33 2.27 0.36
CA ALA A 305 -3.32 2.42 -0.70
C ALA A 305 -1.95 1.91 -0.25
N LYS A 306 -1.54 2.24 0.99
CA LYS A 306 -0.28 1.74 1.58
C LYS A 306 -0.31 0.23 1.78
N THR A 307 -1.39 -0.32 2.33
CA THR A 307 -1.53 -1.77 2.55
C THR A 307 -1.43 -2.56 1.26
N ILE A 308 -2.09 -2.10 0.19
CA ILE A 308 -2.07 -2.79 -1.11
C ILE A 308 -0.91 -2.33 -2.01
N LYS A 309 0.04 -1.53 -1.50
CA LYS A 309 1.17 -1.00 -2.28
C LYS A 309 0.73 -0.36 -3.61
N TYR A 310 -0.31 0.46 -3.55
CA TYR A 310 -0.92 1.14 -4.71
C TYR A 310 -0.05 2.32 -5.18
N TYR A 311 1.11 2.00 -5.76
CA TYR A 311 2.10 2.98 -6.19
C TYR A 311 1.88 3.42 -7.64
N ASN A 312 2.47 4.55 -8.01
CA ASN A 312 2.41 5.16 -9.35
C ASN A 312 0.98 5.44 -9.86
N ASN A 313 0.08 5.76 -8.93
CA ASN A 313 -1.32 6.10 -9.18
C ASN A 313 -1.77 7.18 -8.17
N SER A 314 -3.00 7.67 -8.28
CA SER A 314 -3.57 8.66 -7.34
C SER A 314 -4.60 8.06 -6.37
N LEU A 315 -4.82 8.72 -5.23
CA LEU A 315 -5.92 8.36 -4.33
C LEU A 315 -7.28 8.54 -5.00
N LYS A 316 -7.41 9.52 -5.90
CA LYS A 316 -8.57 9.67 -6.79
C LYS A 316 -8.82 8.45 -7.65
N SER A 317 -7.80 7.90 -8.30
CA SER A 317 -7.96 6.69 -9.11
C SER A 317 -8.40 5.49 -8.26
N LEU A 318 -7.87 5.37 -7.03
CA LEU A 318 -8.27 4.33 -6.08
C LEU A 318 -9.72 4.49 -5.61
N ASP A 319 -10.16 5.72 -5.38
CA ASP A 319 -11.55 6.06 -5.04
C ASP A 319 -12.51 5.80 -6.22
N LEU A 320 -12.09 6.03 -7.47
CA LEU A 320 -12.88 5.64 -8.63
C LEU A 320 -13.01 4.11 -8.74
N VAL A 321 -11.92 3.38 -8.46
CA VAL A 321 -11.94 1.92 -8.39
C VAL A 321 -12.89 1.45 -7.29
N SER A 322 -12.85 2.06 -6.09
CA SER A 322 -13.72 1.70 -4.97
C SER A 322 -15.22 1.95 -5.24
N ASN A 323 -15.58 2.66 -6.32
CA ASN A 323 -16.98 2.87 -6.69
C ASN A 323 -17.47 1.93 -7.82
N ASN A 324 -16.62 1.06 -8.38
CA ASN A 324 -16.96 0.20 -9.52
C ASN A 324 -16.65 -1.27 -9.24
N HIS A 325 -17.67 -2.14 -9.28
CA HIS A 325 -17.53 -3.59 -9.04
C HIS A 325 -16.47 -4.26 -9.93
N LYS A 326 -16.47 -4.00 -11.24
CA LYS A 326 -15.52 -4.63 -12.18
C LYS A 326 -14.08 -4.21 -11.90
N SER A 327 -13.88 -2.92 -11.60
CA SER A 327 -12.56 -2.40 -11.25
C SER A 327 -12.06 -2.94 -9.91
N GLN A 328 -12.95 -3.03 -8.91
CA GLN A 328 -12.65 -3.66 -7.61
C GLN A 328 -12.21 -5.12 -7.81
N LEU A 329 -12.96 -5.89 -8.60
CA LEU A 329 -12.65 -7.29 -8.88
C LEU A 329 -11.27 -7.45 -9.53
N SER A 330 -10.97 -6.64 -10.55
CA SER A 330 -9.69 -6.67 -11.25
C SER A 330 -8.52 -6.28 -10.34
N LEU A 331 -8.67 -5.20 -9.56
CA LEU A 331 -7.65 -4.78 -8.58
C LEU A 331 -7.43 -5.86 -7.51
N PHE A 332 -8.51 -6.44 -7.00
CA PHE A 332 -8.42 -7.47 -5.97
C PHE A 332 -7.73 -8.74 -6.48
N GLN A 333 -8.05 -9.19 -7.69
CA GLN A 333 -7.36 -10.30 -8.34
C GLN A 333 -5.86 -10.01 -8.52
N SER A 334 -5.50 -8.80 -8.96
CA SER A 334 -4.10 -8.37 -9.06
C SER A 334 -3.38 -8.41 -7.71
N ILE A 335 -4.04 -7.98 -6.63
CA ILE A 335 -3.48 -8.07 -5.26
C ILE A 335 -3.25 -9.54 -4.87
N LEU A 336 -4.24 -10.41 -5.09
CA LEU A 336 -4.10 -11.84 -4.80
C LEU A 336 -2.99 -12.50 -5.63
N GLU A 337 -2.74 -12.04 -6.86
CA GLU A 337 -1.67 -12.55 -7.70
C GLU A 337 -0.29 -12.08 -7.26
N ASN A 338 -0.15 -10.79 -6.94
CA ASN A 338 1.15 -10.16 -6.72
C ASN A 338 1.62 -10.18 -5.25
N GLN A 339 0.69 -10.22 -4.28
CA GLN A 339 1.02 -10.07 -2.86
C GLN A 339 0.89 -11.37 -2.08
N ILE A 340 -0.05 -12.24 -2.46
CA ILE A 340 -0.27 -13.51 -1.77
C ILE A 340 0.60 -14.61 -2.37
N ASN A 341 1.46 -15.19 -1.53
CA ASN A 341 2.50 -16.14 -1.91
C ASN A 341 2.67 -17.23 -0.83
N PRO A 342 3.49 -18.28 -1.05
CA PRO A 342 3.62 -19.38 -0.09
C PRO A 342 4.16 -19.00 1.31
N LYS A 343 4.70 -17.79 1.50
CA LYS A 343 5.16 -17.27 2.80
C LYS A 343 4.13 -16.39 3.49
N THR A 344 2.94 -16.23 2.90
CA THR A 344 1.88 -15.37 3.44
C THR A 344 1.47 -15.79 4.84
N THR A 345 1.24 -14.81 5.70
CA THR A 345 0.88 -14.98 7.12
C THR A 345 -0.61 -14.74 7.36
N LYS A 346 -1.12 -15.21 8.51
CA LYS A 346 -2.51 -14.95 8.92
C LYS A 346 -2.82 -13.45 9.08
N GLN A 347 -1.83 -12.65 9.47
CA GLN A 347 -1.99 -11.20 9.61
C GLN A 347 -2.24 -10.53 8.26
N GLU A 348 -1.50 -10.92 7.22
CA GLU A 348 -1.69 -10.40 5.86
C GLU A 348 -3.08 -10.76 5.31
N ILE A 349 -3.58 -11.97 5.61
CA ILE A 349 -4.96 -12.36 5.26
C ILE A 349 -6.00 -11.54 6.01
N ASN A 350 -5.80 -11.29 7.30
CA ASN A 350 -6.69 -10.43 8.09
C ASN A 350 -6.74 -9.00 7.53
N GLN A 351 -5.63 -8.48 7.00
CA GLN A 351 -5.61 -7.16 6.36
C GLN A 351 -6.49 -7.10 5.10
N LEU A 352 -6.60 -8.19 4.32
CA LEU A 352 -7.52 -8.24 3.18
C LEU A 352 -8.97 -8.03 3.63
N PHE A 353 -9.39 -8.65 4.73
CA PHE A 353 -10.76 -8.46 5.25
C PHE A 353 -11.04 -7.03 5.71
N VAL A 354 -10.03 -6.31 6.21
CA VAL A 354 -10.15 -4.88 6.52
C VAL A 354 -10.33 -4.07 5.23
N LEU A 355 -9.55 -4.38 4.19
CA LEU A 355 -9.64 -3.71 2.89
C LEU A 355 -11.00 -3.89 2.20
N ARG A 356 -11.71 -4.97 2.50
CA ARG A 356 -13.08 -5.17 2.00
C ARG A 356 -14.01 -4.04 2.45
N GLN A 357 -13.88 -3.60 3.70
CA GLN A 357 -14.74 -2.56 4.26
C GLN A 357 -14.34 -1.15 3.77
N SER A 358 -13.13 -0.96 3.27
CA SER A 358 -12.63 0.35 2.84
C SER A 358 -12.66 0.56 1.32
N ILE A 359 -12.16 -0.39 0.53
CA ILE A 359 -12.03 -0.28 -0.94
C ILE A 359 -13.01 -1.20 -1.66
N PHE A 360 -13.17 -2.44 -1.20
CA PHE A 360 -13.95 -3.46 -1.92
C PHE A 360 -15.40 -3.56 -1.45
N THR A 361 -16.03 -2.40 -1.25
CA THR A 361 -17.38 -2.27 -0.67
C THR A 361 -18.48 -2.83 -1.55
N ASN A 362 -18.25 -2.91 -2.87
CA ASN A 362 -19.21 -3.42 -3.84
C ASN A 362 -19.02 -4.92 -4.12
N LEU A 363 -17.94 -5.54 -3.64
CA LEU A 363 -17.76 -6.99 -3.72
C LEU A 363 -18.57 -7.69 -2.61
N GLU A 364 -19.49 -8.55 -3.05
CA GLU A 364 -20.25 -9.40 -2.13
C GLU A 364 -19.30 -10.28 -1.31
N LEU A 365 -19.64 -10.51 -0.03
CA LEU A 365 -18.79 -11.26 0.89
C LEU A 365 -18.48 -12.68 0.36
N GLN A 366 -19.46 -13.32 -0.28
CA GLN A 366 -19.30 -14.65 -0.85
C GLN A 366 -18.29 -14.66 -2.00
N GLU A 367 -18.41 -13.72 -2.95
CA GLU A 367 -17.47 -13.57 -4.06
C GLU A 367 -16.05 -13.27 -3.56
N TYR A 368 -15.93 -12.35 -2.60
CA TYR A 368 -14.66 -11.99 -1.99
C TYR A 368 -13.96 -13.17 -1.31
N ASN A 369 -14.70 -13.93 -0.49
CA ASN A 369 -14.19 -15.11 0.20
C ASN A 369 -13.78 -16.20 -0.78
N LYS A 370 -14.59 -16.44 -1.82
CA LYS A 370 -14.31 -17.43 -2.86
C LYS A 370 -12.98 -17.19 -3.56
N LEU A 371 -12.65 -15.92 -3.88
CA LEU A 371 -11.38 -15.57 -4.51
C LEU A 371 -10.19 -15.82 -3.57
N ILE A 372 -10.30 -15.42 -2.29
CA ILE A 372 -9.26 -15.67 -1.29
C ILE A 372 -9.03 -17.18 -1.12
N ILE A 373 -10.11 -17.94 -0.90
CA ILE A 373 -10.04 -19.39 -0.68
C ILE A 373 -9.43 -20.09 -1.89
N SER A 374 -9.86 -19.75 -3.10
CA SER A 374 -9.30 -20.31 -4.33
C SER A 374 -7.80 -20.04 -4.46
N LYS A 375 -7.35 -18.82 -4.14
CA LYS A 375 -5.93 -18.47 -4.15
C LYS A 375 -5.15 -19.27 -3.09
N LEU A 376 -5.66 -19.34 -1.85
CA LEU A 376 -5.00 -20.07 -0.76
C LEU A 376 -4.89 -21.58 -1.06
N LEU A 377 -5.96 -22.18 -1.62
CA LEU A 377 -5.96 -23.57 -2.08
C LEU A 377 -4.92 -23.79 -3.18
N SER A 378 -4.84 -22.89 -4.16
CA SER A 378 -3.86 -22.98 -5.25
C SER A 378 -2.40 -22.95 -4.76
N LEU A 379 -2.14 -22.22 -3.67
CA LEU A 379 -0.85 -22.13 -2.99
C LEU A 379 -0.64 -23.19 -1.91
N LYS A 380 -1.64 -24.06 -1.67
CA LYS A 380 -1.60 -25.14 -0.68
C LYS A 380 -1.45 -24.64 0.77
N LEU A 381 -1.95 -23.44 1.06
CA LEU A 381 -1.89 -22.77 2.37
C LEU A 381 -3.08 -23.16 3.26
N PHE A 382 -3.20 -24.46 3.54
CA PHE A 382 -4.36 -25.03 4.25
C PHE A 382 -4.52 -24.54 5.69
N ASN A 383 -3.42 -24.17 6.34
CA ASN A 383 -3.39 -23.64 7.71
C ASN A 383 -4.00 -22.24 7.85
N LEU A 384 -4.13 -21.48 6.75
CA LEU A 384 -4.73 -20.15 6.75
C LEU A 384 -6.24 -20.18 6.49
N LEU A 385 -6.76 -21.34 6.10
CA LEU A 385 -8.17 -21.55 5.82
C LEU A 385 -8.93 -21.83 7.12
N SER A 386 -10.12 -21.24 7.27
CA SER A 386 -11.02 -21.43 8.42
C SER A 386 -12.28 -22.15 7.97
N SER A 387 -12.72 -23.17 8.70
CA SER A 387 -13.88 -24.01 8.38
C SER A 387 -15.18 -23.24 8.14
N ASP A 388 -15.35 -22.12 8.83
CA ASP A 388 -16.66 -21.48 8.96
C ASP A 388 -17.10 -20.70 7.70
N ASN A 389 -16.15 -20.45 6.77
CA ASN A 389 -16.37 -19.62 5.59
C ASN A 389 -16.15 -20.37 4.27
N ILE A 390 -15.99 -21.69 4.31
CA ILE A 390 -15.62 -22.50 3.15
C ILE A 390 -16.84 -23.25 2.63
N GLU A 391 -17.16 -23.00 1.37
CA GLU A 391 -18.13 -23.81 0.63
C GLU A 391 -17.51 -25.15 0.24
N GLU A 392 -18.21 -26.25 0.54
CA GLU A 392 -17.73 -27.60 0.23
C GLU A 392 -17.43 -27.80 -1.26
N ASP A 393 -18.21 -27.19 -2.16
CA ASP A 393 -18.01 -27.31 -3.60
C ASP A 393 -16.63 -26.82 -4.05
N GLN A 394 -16.09 -25.78 -3.42
CA GLN A 394 -14.74 -25.27 -3.74
C GLN A 394 -13.66 -26.27 -3.34
N ILE A 395 -13.86 -26.97 -2.22
CA ILE A 395 -12.96 -28.03 -1.74
C ILE A 395 -13.05 -29.25 -2.65
N ILE A 396 -14.26 -29.61 -3.09
CA ILE A 396 -14.49 -30.72 -4.01
C ILE A 396 -13.85 -30.45 -5.37
N ASP A 397 -14.00 -29.23 -5.91
CA ASP A 397 -13.36 -28.83 -7.16
C ASP A 397 -11.82 -28.90 -7.07
N PHE A 398 -11.27 -28.40 -5.95
CA PHE A 398 -9.83 -28.50 -5.69
C PHE A 398 -9.36 -29.94 -5.55
N PHE A 399 -10.13 -30.78 -4.83
CA PHE A 399 -9.88 -32.21 -4.70
C PHE A 399 -9.75 -32.85 -6.09
N TRP A 400 -10.72 -32.64 -6.98
CA TRP A 400 -10.70 -33.25 -8.31
C TRP A 400 -9.55 -32.74 -9.18
N LYS A 401 -9.18 -31.46 -9.04
CA LYS A 401 -8.01 -30.89 -9.71
C LYS A 401 -6.72 -31.59 -9.27
N CYS A 402 -6.54 -31.80 -7.96
CA CYS A 402 -5.40 -32.54 -7.40
C CYS A 402 -5.44 -34.02 -7.80
N PHE A 403 -6.60 -34.67 -7.71
CA PHE A 403 -6.79 -36.08 -8.05
C PHE A 403 -6.42 -36.39 -9.51
N LYS A 404 -6.89 -35.56 -10.45
CA LYS A 404 -6.57 -35.69 -11.89
C LYS A 404 -5.09 -35.43 -12.20
N LYS A 405 -4.41 -34.59 -11.41
CA LYS A 405 -2.98 -34.23 -11.59
C LYS A 405 -2.03 -35.21 -10.88
N ALA A 406 -2.53 -36.04 -9.97
CA ALA A 406 -1.70 -36.91 -9.16
C ALA A 406 -0.93 -37.93 -10.02
N SER A 407 0.37 -38.05 -9.76
CA SER A 407 1.26 -39.02 -10.42
C SER A 407 1.31 -40.38 -9.72
N ASN A 408 0.76 -40.48 -8.51
CA ASN A 408 0.68 -41.70 -7.72
C ASN A 408 -0.44 -41.59 -6.68
N GLY A 409 -0.86 -42.72 -6.13
CA GLY A 409 -1.97 -42.80 -5.16
C GLY A 409 -1.60 -42.58 -3.69
N SER A 410 -0.34 -42.28 -3.35
CA SER A 410 0.05 -42.20 -1.95
C SER A 410 -0.56 -41.01 -1.24
N LYS A 411 -1.24 -41.23 -0.10
CA LYS A 411 -1.84 -40.15 0.69
C LYS A 411 -0.84 -39.29 1.45
N ASN A 412 0.42 -39.72 1.52
CA ASN A 412 1.47 -39.05 2.28
C ASN A 412 2.36 -38.12 1.44
N ARG A 413 2.14 -38.04 0.12
CA ARG A 413 2.96 -37.18 -0.76
C ARG A 413 2.20 -36.71 -2.01
N GLY A 414 2.75 -35.69 -2.66
CA GLY A 414 2.26 -35.23 -3.96
C GLY A 414 0.88 -34.60 -3.90
N GLU A 415 0.10 -34.75 -4.98
CA GLU A 415 -1.21 -34.10 -5.10
C GLU A 415 -2.32 -34.78 -4.28
N ILE A 416 -2.21 -36.08 -4.00
CA ILE A 416 -3.18 -36.77 -3.12
C ILE A 416 -3.07 -36.27 -1.67
N LEU A 417 -1.86 -35.98 -1.18
CA LEU A 417 -1.70 -35.33 0.12
C LEU A 417 -2.40 -33.96 0.15
N ASN A 418 -2.28 -33.16 -0.92
CA ASN A 418 -2.95 -31.85 -1.00
C ASN A 418 -4.47 -31.99 -1.04
N ALA A 419 -4.98 -32.97 -1.79
CA ALA A 419 -6.40 -33.32 -1.82
C ALA A 419 -6.90 -33.74 -0.44
N SER A 420 -6.13 -34.58 0.27
CA SER A 420 -6.45 -35.03 1.63
C SER A 420 -6.47 -33.86 2.61
N ASN A 421 -5.45 -33.00 2.57
CA ASN A 421 -5.37 -31.84 3.44
C ASN A 421 -6.52 -30.87 3.20
N ALA A 422 -6.92 -30.64 1.94
CA ALA A 422 -8.07 -29.79 1.62
C ALA A 422 -9.38 -30.34 2.20
N LEU A 423 -9.65 -31.65 2.07
CA LEU A 423 -10.85 -32.28 2.63
C LEU A 423 -10.89 -32.23 4.17
N LYS A 424 -9.73 -32.20 4.84
CA LYS A 424 -9.64 -32.16 6.31
C LYS A 424 -9.93 -30.79 6.92
N ILE A 425 -10.03 -29.73 6.11
CA ILE A 425 -10.33 -28.37 6.59
C ILE A 425 -11.80 -28.25 7.02
N VAL A 426 -12.68 -29.09 6.47
CA VAL A 426 -14.11 -29.05 6.75
C VAL A 426 -14.40 -29.81 8.05
N ASN A 427 -14.79 -29.08 9.11
CA ASN A 427 -15.03 -29.65 10.44
C ASN A 427 -16.27 -30.56 10.50
N ASN A 428 -17.33 -30.23 9.76
CA ASN A 428 -18.58 -31.00 9.68
C ASN A 428 -18.84 -31.42 8.22
N PRO A 429 -18.09 -32.41 7.69
CA PRO A 429 -18.12 -32.75 6.28
C PRO A 429 -19.44 -33.43 5.88
N SER A 430 -19.97 -33.11 4.71
CA SER A 430 -21.05 -33.86 4.09
C SER A 430 -20.65 -35.31 3.78
N SER A 431 -21.65 -36.14 3.49
CA SER A 431 -21.43 -37.52 3.02
C SER A 431 -20.53 -37.56 1.79
N LYS A 432 -20.61 -36.57 0.90
CA LYS A 432 -19.77 -36.47 -0.29
C LYS A 432 -18.30 -36.28 0.09
N ILE A 433 -17.97 -35.36 1.00
CA ILE A 433 -16.59 -35.17 1.48
C ILE A 433 -16.09 -36.41 2.20
N MET A 434 -16.91 -37.03 3.05
CA MET A 434 -16.55 -38.27 3.74
C MET A 434 -16.23 -39.41 2.75
N ASN A 435 -17.03 -39.54 1.69
CA ASN A 435 -16.79 -40.53 0.62
C ASN A 435 -15.48 -40.25 -0.13
N LEU A 436 -15.15 -38.97 -0.40
CA LEU A 436 -13.88 -38.60 -1.02
C LEU A 436 -12.68 -38.87 -0.09
N GLN A 437 -12.83 -38.72 1.23
CA GLN A 437 -11.79 -39.10 2.19
C GLN A 437 -11.54 -40.62 2.17
N LYS A 438 -12.60 -41.43 2.21
CA LYS A 438 -12.50 -42.90 2.06
C LYS A 438 -11.91 -43.32 0.72
N LEU A 439 -12.23 -42.59 -0.35
CA LEU A 439 -11.64 -42.80 -1.66
C LEU A 439 -10.12 -42.60 -1.58
N ILE A 440 -9.61 -41.52 -0.98
CA ILE A 440 -8.16 -41.32 -0.78
C ILE A 440 -7.51 -42.50 -0.07
N ASP A 441 -8.11 -43.01 1.00
CA ASP A 441 -7.56 -44.15 1.72
C ASP A 441 -7.49 -45.41 0.86
N SER A 442 -8.48 -45.62 0.00
CA SER A 442 -8.50 -46.75 -0.94
C SER A 442 -7.49 -46.60 -2.06
N ILE A 443 -7.27 -45.38 -2.52
CA ILE A 443 -6.25 -45.06 -3.53
C ILE A 443 -4.84 -45.27 -2.97
N ASP A 444 -4.62 -44.93 -1.70
CA ASP A 444 -3.37 -45.24 -0.99
C ASP A 444 -3.17 -46.76 -0.87
N GLU A 445 -4.21 -47.52 -0.50
CA GLU A 445 -4.13 -48.99 -0.47
C GLU A 445 -3.91 -49.60 -1.86
N ILE A 446 -4.60 -49.13 -2.90
CA ILE A 446 -4.39 -49.57 -4.30
C ILE A 446 -2.93 -49.35 -4.70
N SER A 447 -2.32 -48.23 -4.31
CA SER A 447 -0.94 -47.91 -4.65
C SER A 447 0.11 -48.85 -4.04
N LYS A 448 -0.29 -49.70 -3.08
CA LYS A 448 0.56 -50.74 -2.47
C LYS A 448 0.54 -52.05 -3.28
N PHE A 449 -0.36 -52.17 -4.25
CA PHE A 449 -0.41 -53.28 -5.19
C PHE A 449 0.30 -52.91 -6.50
N SER A 450 0.91 -53.91 -7.14
CA SER A 450 1.36 -53.78 -8.51
C SER A 450 0.15 -53.70 -9.43
N LEU A 451 -0.07 -52.57 -10.08
CA LEU A 451 -1.25 -52.36 -10.92
C LEU A 451 -0.93 -51.54 -12.17
N TYR A 452 -1.11 -52.18 -13.33
CA TYR A 452 -0.97 -51.55 -14.64
C TYR A 452 -1.95 -52.18 -15.64
N PHE A 453 -2.59 -51.33 -16.45
CA PHE A 453 -3.47 -51.75 -17.55
C PHE A 453 -2.77 -51.68 -18.92
N HIS A 454 -1.66 -50.95 -18.99
CA HIS A 454 -0.81 -50.86 -20.17
C HIS A 454 0.64 -51.14 -19.75
N LYS A 455 1.37 -51.87 -20.60
CA LYS A 455 2.75 -52.26 -20.33
C LYS A 455 3.59 -51.00 -20.04
N ASN A 456 4.35 -51.04 -18.94
CA ASN A 456 5.24 -49.96 -18.47
C ASN A 456 4.56 -48.62 -18.12
N LYS A 457 3.23 -48.59 -17.94
CA LYS A 457 2.54 -47.40 -17.43
C LYS A 457 1.86 -47.71 -16.09
N PRO A 458 2.37 -47.19 -14.96
CA PRO A 458 1.72 -47.38 -13.67
C PRO A 458 0.37 -46.69 -13.66
N LEU A 459 -0.61 -47.29 -12.97
CA LEU A 459 -1.92 -46.66 -12.81
C LEU A 459 -1.79 -45.40 -11.95
N VAL A 460 -2.31 -44.28 -12.46
CA VAL A 460 -2.44 -43.03 -11.69
C VAL A 460 -3.90 -42.82 -11.25
N PRO A 461 -4.17 -42.06 -10.17
CA PRO A 461 -5.54 -41.87 -9.67
C PRO A 461 -6.51 -41.37 -10.73
N GLY A 462 -6.10 -40.42 -11.59
CA GLY A 462 -6.94 -39.92 -12.68
C GLY A 462 -7.36 -40.97 -13.72
N ASP A 463 -6.59 -42.05 -13.90
CA ASP A 463 -6.97 -43.15 -14.82
C ASP A 463 -8.16 -43.95 -14.28
N LEU A 464 -8.42 -43.94 -12.97
CA LEU A 464 -9.54 -44.66 -12.37
C LEU A 464 -10.90 -44.12 -12.82
N LEU A 465 -10.96 -42.84 -13.20
CA LEU A 465 -12.19 -42.19 -13.70
C LEU A 465 -12.71 -42.83 -15.01
N LYS A 466 -11.91 -43.66 -15.68
CA LYS A 466 -12.28 -44.34 -16.94
C LYS A 466 -13.07 -45.63 -16.71
N PHE A 467 -13.07 -46.17 -15.49
CA PHE A 467 -13.76 -47.41 -15.18
C PHE A 467 -15.14 -47.10 -14.61
N GLN A 468 -16.12 -47.94 -14.96
CA GLN A 468 -17.48 -47.89 -14.41
C GLN A 468 -17.74 -49.02 -13.41
N ASP A 469 -16.88 -50.03 -13.38
CA ASP A 469 -17.03 -51.21 -12.54
C ASP A 469 -15.74 -51.44 -11.75
N SER A 470 -15.87 -51.52 -10.43
CA SER A 470 -14.75 -51.76 -9.53
C SER A 470 -14.17 -53.17 -9.69
N SER A 471 -14.96 -54.13 -10.19
CA SER A 471 -14.55 -55.52 -10.39
C SER A 471 -13.34 -55.62 -11.33
N ILE A 472 -13.28 -54.78 -12.38
CA ILE A 472 -12.17 -54.73 -13.34
C ILE A 472 -10.84 -54.42 -12.63
N ILE A 473 -10.88 -53.49 -11.67
CA ILE A 473 -9.70 -53.09 -10.90
C ILE A 473 -9.28 -54.22 -9.95
N ILE A 474 -10.24 -54.82 -9.26
CA ILE A 474 -9.97 -55.90 -8.31
C ILE A 474 -9.44 -57.16 -9.01
N GLU A 475 -10.01 -57.55 -10.15
CA GLU A 475 -9.51 -58.66 -10.98
C GLU A 475 -8.05 -58.43 -11.38
N LYS A 476 -7.72 -57.21 -11.83
CA LYS A 476 -6.35 -56.87 -12.21
C LYS A 476 -5.39 -56.87 -11.03
N ILE A 477 -5.84 -56.43 -9.85
CA ILE A 477 -5.05 -56.54 -8.61
C ILE A 477 -4.78 -58.01 -8.29
N LEU A 478 -5.79 -58.88 -8.34
CA LEU A 478 -5.64 -60.31 -8.07
C LEU A 478 -4.66 -60.96 -9.06
N GLU A 479 -4.80 -60.67 -10.35
CA GLU A 479 -3.94 -61.21 -11.41
C GLU A 479 -2.46 -60.84 -11.24
N LEU A 480 -2.17 -59.58 -10.89
CA LEU A 480 -0.80 -59.06 -10.83
C LEU A 480 -0.12 -59.24 -9.47
N ASN A 481 -0.85 -59.67 -8.44
CA ASN A 481 -0.36 -59.76 -7.07
C ASN A 481 -0.67 -61.14 -6.48
N PRO A 482 0.30 -62.08 -6.48
CA PRO A 482 0.10 -63.49 -6.12
C PRO A 482 -0.64 -63.75 -4.81
N HIS A 483 -0.46 -62.91 -3.79
CA HIS A 483 -1.07 -63.09 -2.47
C HIS A 483 -2.24 -62.14 -2.18
N ALA A 484 -2.76 -61.42 -3.18
CA ALA A 484 -3.84 -60.47 -2.96
C ALA A 484 -5.17 -61.16 -2.56
N TYR A 485 -5.39 -62.41 -2.98
CA TYR A 485 -6.61 -63.17 -2.67
C TYR A 485 -6.81 -63.40 -1.16
N LEU A 486 -5.72 -63.39 -0.38
CA LEU A 486 -5.74 -63.50 1.08
C LEU A 486 -6.29 -62.23 1.77
N LYS A 487 -6.42 -61.12 1.04
CA LYS A 487 -6.80 -59.81 1.59
C LYS A 487 -8.24 -59.43 1.24
N PHE A 488 -9.17 -60.38 1.34
CA PHE A 488 -10.59 -60.20 0.98
C PHE A 488 -11.20 -58.92 1.55
N GLU A 489 -11.14 -58.71 2.87
CA GLU A 489 -11.72 -57.54 3.53
C GLU A 489 -11.21 -56.21 2.96
N LYS A 490 -9.90 -56.14 2.65
CA LYS A 490 -9.30 -54.94 2.06
C LYS A 490 -9.78 -54.71 0.63
N LEU A 491 -9.84 -55.76 -0.19
CA LEU A 491 -10.31 -55.67 -1.57
C LEU A 491 -11.79 -55.27 -1.63
N TYR A 492 -12.60 -55.79 -0.71
CA TYR A 492 -14.01 -55.44 -0.60
C TYR A 492 -14.20 -53.99 -0.15
N GLN A 493 -13.44 -53.54 0.84
CA GLN A 493 -13.43 -52.14 1.28
C GLN A 493 -12.99 -51.19 0.16
N ILE A 494 -11.98 -51.57 -0.63
CA ILE A 494 -11.56 -50.80 -1.81
C ILE A 494 -12.71 -50.67 -2.81
N SER A 495 -13.40 -51.78 -3.14
CA SER A 495 -14.54 -51.74 -4.05
C SER A 495 -15.68 -50.85 -3.52
N GLU A 496 -15.99 -50.94 -2.23
CA GLU A 496 -17.02 -50.11 -1.61
C GLU A 496 -16.68 -48.62 -1.70
N ASN A 497 -15.44 -48.25 -1.36
CA ASN A 497 -15.01 -46.86 -1.38
C ASN A 497 -14.86 -46.30 -2.80
N LEU A 498 -14.47 -47.13 -3.77
CA LEU A 498 -14.49 -46.75 -5.19
C LEU A 498 -15.93 -46.51 -5.67
N SER A 499 -16.88 -47.35 -5.24
CA SER A 499 -18.30 -47.16 -5.55
C SER A 499 -18.84 -45.86 -4.96
N GLN A 500 -18.56 -45.57 -3.69
CA GLN A 500 -19.02 -44.36 -3.01
C GLN A 500 -18.35 -43.07 -3.50
N GLY A 501 -17.08 -43.14 -3.93
CA GLY A 501 -16.29 -41.97 -4.30
C GLY A 501 -16.25 -41.66 -5.80
N LEU A 502 -16.43 -42.65 -6.66
CA LEU A 502 -16.37 -42.55 -8.13
C LEU A 502 -17.67 -42.95 -8.83
N ASP A 503 -18.73 -43.24 -8.08
CA ASP A 503 -20.01 -43.77 -8.59
C ASP A 503 -19.85 -45.04 -9.44
N MET A 504 -18.86 -45.88 -9.10
CA MET A 504 -18.66 -47.17 -9.76
C MET A 504 -19.64 -48.23 -9.27
N LYS A 505 -19.92 -49.23 -10.11
CA LYS A 505 -20.55 -50.47 -9.67
C LYS A 505 -19.64 -51.19 -8.67
N ARG A 506 -20.18 -51.44 -7.48
CA ARG A 506 -19.54 -52.24 -6.42
C ARG A 506 -19.55 -53.72 -6.81
N ILE A 507 -18.46 -54.44 -6.53
CA ILE A 507 -18.45 -55.90 -6.63
C ILE A 507 -19.27 -56.51 -5.49
N ASP A 508 -20.09 -57.52 -5.79
CA ASP A 508 -20.79 -58.28 -4.77
C ASP A 508 -19.79 -59.09 -3.92
N SER A 509 -20.11 -59.28 -2.64
CA SER A 509 -19.24 -60.05 -1.73
C SER A 509 -19.03 -61.49 -2.22
N PHE A 510 -20.04 -62.11 -2.83
CA PHE A 510 -19.95 -63.46 -3.36
C PHE A 510 -19.01 -63.50 -4.56
N ASP A 511 -19.20 -62.59 -5.52
CA ASP A 511 -18.39 -62.50 -6.73
C ASP A 511 -16.91 -62.26 -6.42
N LEU A 512 -16.62 -61.41 -5.43
CA LEU A 512 -15.23 -61.21 -4.96
C LEU A 512 -14.62 -62.48 -4.36
N LYS A 513 -15.38 -63.26 -3.58
CA LYS A 513 -14.89 -64.55 -3.04
C LYS A 513 -14.61 -65.54 -4.17
N ILE A 514 -15.45 -65.58 -5.20
CA ILE A 514 -15.22 -66.40 -6.41
C ILE A 514 -13.92 -65.99 -7.11
N LEU A 515 -13.68 -64.69 -7.28
CA LEU A 515 -12.42 -64.20 -7.86
C LEU A 515 -11.20 -64.58 -7.00
N CYS A 516 -11.31 -64.51 -5.68
CA CYS A 516 -10.24 -64.94 -4.77
C CYS A 516 -9.96 -66.44 -4.89
N ILE A 517 -10.99 -67.30 -4.98
CA ILE A 517 -10.84 -68.75 -5.19
C ILE A 517 -10.15 -69.02 -6.53
N LYS A 518 -10.61 -68.38 -7.61
CA LYS A 518 -10.01 -68.53 -8.94
C LYS A 518 -8.52 -68.15 -8.90
N ASN A 519 -8.17 -67.06 -8.23
CA ASN A 519 -6.79 -66.59 -8.16
C ASN A 519 -5.91 -67.44 -7.23
N SER A 520 -6.46 -68.02 -6.16
CA SER A 520 -5.69 -68.91 -5.29
C SER A 520 -5.30 -70.20 -6.02
N LEU A 521 -6.18 -70.74 -6.88
CA LEU A 521 -5.83 -71.87 -7.76
C LEU A 521 -4.68 -71.54 -8.71
N VAL A 522 -4.68 -70.33 -9.31
CA VAL A 522 -3.59 -69.88 -10.19
C VAL A 522 -2.25 -69.81 -9.44
N ASN A 523 -2.28 -69.54 -8.14
CA ASN A 523 -1.10 -69.45 -7.28
C ASN A 523 -0.82 -70.75 -6.49
N ASN A 524 -1.35 -71.89 -6.95
CA ASN A 524 -1.19 -73.22 -6.34
C ASN A 524 -1.66 -73.35 -4.87
N ASP A 525 -2.55 -72.49 -4.40
CA ASP A 525 -3.11 -72.56 -3.05
C ASP A 525 -4.48 -73.26 -3.05
N PHE A 526 -4.42 -74.58 -3.13
CA PHE A 526 -5.61 -75.45 -3.07
C PHE A 526 -6.34 -75.35 -1.73
N SER A 527 -5.60 -75.25 -0.62
CA SER A 527 -6.19 -75.23 0.72
C SER A 527 -7.13 -74.03 0.88
N PHE A 528 -6.68 -72.84 0.51
CA PHE A 528 -7.53 -71.65 0.52
C PHE A 528 -8.72 -71.78 -0.43
N ALA A 529 -8.50 -72.29 -1.64
CA ALA A 529 -9.54 -72.48 -2.65
C ALA A 529 -10.66 -73.39 -2.14
N TYR A 530 -10.29 -74.52 -1.54
CA TYR A 530 -11.20 -75.51 -0.99
C TYR A 530 -11.97 -74.94 0.21
N GLU A 531 -11.28 -74.39 1.21
CA GLU A 531 -11.91 -73.85 2.43
C GLU A 531 -12.88 -72.73 2.09
N SER A 532 -12.48 -71.79 1.24
CA SER A 532 -13.33 -70.70 0.77
C SER A 532 -14.54 -71.21 -0.03
N SER A 533 -14.36 -72.27 -0.83
CA SER A 533 -15.47 -72.90 -1.54
C SER A 533 -16.48 -73.51 -0.56
N ILE A 534 -16.02 -74.27 0.43
CA ILE A 534 -16.89 -74.87 1.45
C ILE A 534 -17.65 -73.79 2.21
N ILE A 535 -16.99 -72.71 2.62
CA ILE A 535 -17.63 -71.57 3.28
C ILE A 535 -18.74 -70.98 2.41
N LEU A 536 -18.53 -70.83 1.09
CA LEU A 536 -19.58 -70.35 0.18
C LEU A 536 -20.75 -71.32 0.06
N PHE A 537 -20.49 -72.62 -0.03
CA PHE A 537 -21.54 -73.65 -0.03
C PHE A 537 -22.37 -73.67 1.24
N ASP A 538 -21.76 -73.34 2.39
CA ASP A 538 -22.45 -73.32 3.68
C ASP A 538 -23.20 -71.99 3.92
N GLN A 539 -22.73 -70.88 3.31
CA GLN A 539 -23.34 -69.55 3.45
C GLN A 539 -24.48 -69.28 2.45
N GLU A 540 -24.42 -69.83 1.24
CA GLU A 540 -25.37 -69.54 0.18
C GLU A 540 -26.59 -70.48 0.24
N THR A 541 -27.75 -69.93 0.58
CA THR A 541 -28.98 -70.70 0.86
C THR A 541 -29.87 -70.90 -0.36
N THR A 542 -29.80 -70.00 -1.35
CA THR A 542 -30.68 -70.03 -2.53
C THR A 542 -30.18 -70.96 -3.62
N GLY A 543 -28.87 -71.20 -3.67
CA GLY A 543 -28.22 -72.08 -4.65
C GLY A 543 -28.00 -71.46 -6.04
N ASP A 544 -28.65 -70.35 -6.37
CA ASP A 544 -28.57 -69.74 -7.71
C ASP A 544 -27.16 -69.24 -8.04
N LYS A 545 -26.55 -68.45 -7.14
CA LYS A 545 -25.17 -67.95 -7.31
C LYS A 545 -24.13 -69.08 -7.34
N LEU A 546 -24.39 -70.16 -6.60
CA LEU A 546 -23.54 -71.36 -6.63
C LEU A 546 -23.65 -72.05 -8.00
N ASN A 547 -24.87 -72.21 -8.53
CA ASN A 547 -25.14 -72.80 -9.84
C ASN A 547 -24.45 -72.00 -10.95
N ASP A 548 -24.60 -70.68 -10.96
CA ASP A 548 -23.98 -69.82 -11.99
C ASP A 548 -22.45 -69.92 -12.01
N ASN A 549 -21.83 -70.23 -10.86
CA ASN A 549 -20.38 -70.33 -10.69
C ASN A 549 -19.88 -71.79 -10.54
N TRP A 550 -20.69 -72.80 -10.86
CA TRP A 550 -20.36 -74.22 -10.66
C TRP A 550 -19.01 -74.64 -11.27
N LEU A 551 -18.62 -74.02 -12.39
CA LEU A 551 -17.39 -74.32 -13.10
C LEU A 551 -16.14 -73.97 -12.29
N ILE A 552 -16.16 -72.88 -11.51
CA ILE A 552 -15.02 -72.49 -10.67
C ILE A 552 -14.84 -73.52 -9.55
N PHE A 553 -15.92 -73.93 -8.90
CA PHE A 553 -15.86 -75.00 -7.89
C PHE A 553 -15.39 -76.32 -8.51
N PHE A 554 -15.84 -76.65 -9.73
CA PHE A 554 -15.36 -77.82 -10.45
C PHE A 554 -13.86 -77.74 -10.75
N GLN A 555 -13.33 -76.56 -11.09
CA GLN A 555 -11.89 -76.35 -11.25
C GLN A 555 -11.12 -76.58 -9.94
N VAL A 556 -11.67 -76.21 -8.77
CA VAL A 556 -11.08 -76.57 -7.47
C VAL A 556 -11.09 -78.09 -7.29
N GLY A 557 -12.21 -78.75 -7.55
CA GLY A 557 -12.34 -80.21 -7.43
C GLY A 557 -11.47 -81.01 -8.42
N LYS A 558 -11.08 -80.39 -9.53
CA LYS A 558 -10.17 -80.94 -10.55
C LYS A 558 -8.72 -80.44 -10.40
N PHE A 559 -8.45 -79.57 -9.43
CA PHE A 559 -7.15 -78.90 -9.34
C PHE A 559 -5.99 -79.90 -9.23
N PHE A 560 -4.88 -79.58 -9.87
CA PHE A 560 -3.67 -80.38 -9.80
C PHE A 560 -2.46 -79.45 -9.66
N SER A 561 -1.68 -79.61 -8.60
CA SER A 561 -0.44 -78.85 -8.44
C SER A 561 0.72 -79.53 -9.19
N PRO A 562 1.52 -78.78 -9.97
CA PRO A 562 2.77 -79.28 -10.51
C PRO A 562 3.72 -79.84 -9.44
N ASP A 563 3.68 -79.29 -8.23
CA ASP A 563 4.54 -79.70 -7.11
C ASP A 563 4.23 -81.13 -6.63
N TRP A 564 3.09 -81.70 -7.04
CA TRP A 564 2.72 -83.07 -6.66
C TRP A 564 3.42 -84.14 -7.52
N TYR A 565 4.08 -83.76 -8.62
CA TYR A 565 4.82 -84.69 -9.48
C TYR A 565 6.02 -85.33 -8.78
N ASP A 566 6.61 -84.64 -7.79
CA ASP A 566 7.81 -85.10 -7.09
C ASP A 566 7.51 -86.11 -5.97
N TYR A 567 6.23 -86.35 -5.65
CA TYR A 567 5.84 -87.39 -4.70
C TYR A 567 5.69 -88.73 -5.43
N GLU A 568 6.41 -89.76 -4.97
CA GLU A 568 6.27 -91.14 -5.47
C GLU A 568 4.82 -91.68 -5.43
N GLN A 569 3.94 -91.03 -4.66
CA GLN A 569 2.55 -91.41 -4.42
C GLN A 569 1.51 -90.52 -5.14
N GLY A 570 1.90 -89.53 -5.96
CA GLY A 570 0.95 -88.66 -6.68
C GLY A 570 0.21 -87.64 -5.77
N ILE A 571 -1.07 -87.35 -6.05
CA ILE A 571 -1.87 -86.32 -5.34
C ILE A 571 -2.01 -86.66 -3.85
N PRO A 572 -1.68 -85.82 -2.86
CA PRO A 572 -1.82 -86.20 -1.43
C PRO A 572 -3.22 -86.73 -1.03
N GLU A 573 -3.29 -87.75 -0.18
CA GLU A 573 -4.55 -88.43 0.20
C GLU A 573 -5.60 -87.48 0.79
N GLU A 574 -5.16 -86.54 1.65
CA GLU A 574 -6.04 -85.51 2.23
C GLU A 574 -6.65 -84.60 1.17
N ILE A 575 -5.91 -84.33 0.09
CA ILE A 575 -6.36 -83.50 -1.03
C ILE A 575 -7.41 -84.26 -1.84
N LEU A 576 -7.18 -85.56 -2.13
CA LEU A 576 -8.17 -86.41 -2.77
C LEU A 576 -9.50 -86.42 -2.00
N LYS A 577 -9.46 -86.59 -0.67
CA LYS A 577 -10.66 -86.55 0.19
C LYS A 577 -11.39 -85.19 0.11
N LYS A 578 -10.65 -84.08 0.12
CA LYS A 578 -11.20 -82.73 -0.04
C LYS A 578 -11.84 -82.54 -1.42
N GLN A 579 -11.18 -82.97 -2.50
CA GLN A 579 -11.71 -82.89 -3.86
C GLN A 579 -12.98 -83.74 -4.04
N LEU A 580 -12.99 -84.98 -3.53
CA LEU A 580 -14.16 -85.86 -3.55
C LEU A 580 -15.35 -85.25 -2.79
N ASN A 581 -15.10 -84.66 -1.62
CA ASN A 581 -16.11 -83.94 -0.85
C ASN A 581 -16.69 -82.78 -1.67
N LEU A 582 -15.84 -81.91 -2.22
CA LEU A 582 -16.29 -80.75 -2.98
C LEU A 582 -17.07 -81.15 -4.24
N LEU A 583 -16.56 -82.14 -5.00
CA LEU A 583 -17.24 -82.68 -6.18
C LEU A 583 -18.62 -83.26 -5.84
N SER A 584 -18.77 -83.91 -4.68
CA SER A 584 -20.07 -84.40 -4.20
C SER A 584 -21.06 -83.26 -3.92
N LYS A 585 -20.58 -82.11 -3.42
CA LYS A 585 -21.40 -80.89 -3.26
C LYS A 585 -21.73 -80.26 -4.61
N ILE A 586 -20.78 -80.23 -5.55
CA ILE A 586 -20.97 -79.66 -6.90
C ILE A 586 -22.05 -80.41 -7.69
N LEU A 587 -22.17 -81.74 -7.53
CA LEU A 587 -23.23 -82.52 -8.18
C LEU A 587 -24.64 -82.00 -7.88
N LYS A 588 -24.84 -81.36 -6.73
CA LYS A 588 -26.14 -80.79 -6.33
C LYS A 588 -26.47 -79.49 -7.04
N ILE A 589 -25.47 -78.77 -7.55
CA ILE A 589 -25.62 -77.42 -8.12
C ILE A 589 -25.28 -77.34 -9.62
N CYS A 590 -24.52 -78.30 -10.16
CA CYS A 590 -24.08 -78.24 -11.55
C CYS A 590 -25.25 -78.45 -12.52
N PRO A 591 -25.22 -77.82 -13.72
CA PRO A 591 -26.23 -78.07 -14.74
C PRO A 591 -26.29 -79.56 -15.09
N VAL A 592 -27.51 -80.11 -15.24
CA VAL A 592 -27.74 -81.55 -15.50
C VAL A 592 -26.90 -82.07 -16.67
N LYS A 593 -26.75 -81.27 -17.73
CA LYS A 593 -25.93 -81.57 -18.92
C LYS A 593 -24.44 -81.78 -18.62
N ASN A 594 -23.93 -81.25 -17.52
CA ASN A 594 -22.53 -81.32 -17.09
C ASN A 594 -22.29 -82.34 -15.96
N SER A 595 -23.34 -82.94 -15.39
CA SER A 595 -23.24 -83.91 -14.29
C SER A 595 -22.31 -85.09 -14.60
N GLN A 596 -22.33 -85.61 -15.83
CA GLN A 596 -21.47 -86.72 -16.26
C GLN A 596 -19.97 -86.41 -16.12
N ILE A 597 -19.55 -85.18 -16.41
CA ILE A 597 -18.14 -84.76 -16.31
C ILE A 597 -17.72 -84.69 -14.84
N VAL A 598 -18.62 -84.22 -13.97
CA VAL A 598 -18.38 -84.15 -12.51
C VAL A 598 -18.29 -85.57 -11.92
N ILE A 599 -19.20 -86.47 -12.30
CA ILE A 599 -19.19 -87.88 -11.87
C ILE A 599 -17.91 -88.59 -12.36
N ALA A 600 -17.52 -88.37 -13.62
CA ALA A 600 -16.31 -88.99 -14.18
C ALA A 600 -15.05 -88.55 -13.41
N GLN A 601 -14.92 -87.25 -13.10
CA GLN A 601 -13.82 -86.75 -12.27
C GLN A 601 -13.86 -87.35 -10.86
N TRP A 602 -15.03 -87.41 -10.23
CA TRP A 602 -15.19 -88.00 -8.90
C TRP A 602 -14.78 -89.47 -8.89
N SER A 603 -15.27 -90.27 -9.85
CA SER A 603 -14.94 -91.70 -9.97
C SER A 603 -13.46 -91.95 -10.22
N SER A 604 -12.79 -91.07 -10.99
CA SER A 604 -11.35 -91.18 -11.22
C SER A 604 -10.55 -90.97 -9.94
N LEU A 605 -10.90 -89.97 -9.14
CA LEU A 605 -10.22 -89.68 -7.87
C LEU A 605 -10.54 -90.73 -6.79
N ASP A 606 -11.75 -91.29 -6.79
CA ASP A 606 -12.15 -92.36 -5.87
C ASP A 606 -11.38 -93.66 -6.16
N MET A 607 -11.23 -94.00 -7.45
CA MET A 607 -10.39 -95.12 -7.86
C MET A 607 -8.93 -94.91 -7.45
N GLU A 608 -8.37 -93.71 -7.66
CA GLU A 608 -7.01 -93.38 -7.22
C GLU A 608 -6.85 -93.49 -5.70
N LEU A 609 -7.83 -93.04 -4.93
CA LEU A 609 -7.84 -93.17 -3.47
C LEU A 609 -7.92 -94.63 -3.02
N SER A 610 -8.70 -95.48 -3.71
CA SER A 610 -8.87 -96.90 -3.38
C SER A 610 -7.65 -97.77 -3.68
N LEU A 611 -6.73 -97.27 -4.52
CA LEU A 611 -5.50 -97.95 -4.91
C LEU A 611 -4.31 -97.64 -3.98
N ARG A 612 -4.52 -96.78 -2.98
CA ARG A 612 -3.56 -96.42 -1.94
C ARG A 612 -3.92 -97.10 -0.63
#